data_AF-A0A3B0VD66-F1
#
_entry.id   AF-A0A3B0VD66-F1
#
_cell.length_a   1.000
_cell.length_b   1.000
_cell.length_c   1.000
_cell.angle_alpha   90.00
_cell.angle_beta   90.00
_cell.angle_gamma   90.00
#
_symmetry.space_group_name_H-M   'P 1'
#
loop_
_entity.id
_entity.type
_entity.pdbx_description
1 polymer ?
#
loop_
_entity_poly.entity_id
_entity_poly.type
_entity_poly.pdbx_seq_one_letter_code
_entity_poly.pdbx_strand_id
1 'polypeptide(L)'
;MLIETLDNLTLPLSGIRLIEAGAGTGKTYTIAALYLRLILGHGASNAAARQLMPPEILVVTFTNAATEELRERIRRRLVEGAAFFRGEEGAGDDFLHGLRAAYAE
;
A
#
# COMPACT_ATOMS: atom_id res chain seq x y z
N MET A 1 -11.61 -8.57 21.19
CA MET A 1 -10.99 -8.11 19.95
C MET A 1 -10.55 -6.69 20.19
N LEU A 2 -9.25 -6.43 20.32
CA LEU A 2 -8.73 -5.07 20.49
C LEU A 2 -8.72 -4.41 19.11
N ILE A 3 -9.34 -3.23 19.00
CA ILE A 3 -9.28 -2.40 17.79
C ILE A 3 -8.09 -1.46 17.97
N GLU A 4 -7.08 -1.62 17.14
CA GLU A 4 -5.89 -0.76 17.11
C GLU A 4 -6.01 0.26 15.98
N THR A 5 -5.38 1.42 16.15
CA THR A 5 -5.33 2.43 15.09
C THR A 5 -4.46 1.89 13.95
N LEU A 6 -5.02 1.90 12.72
CA LEU A 6 -4.32 1.43 11.53
C LEU A 6 -3.12 2.33 11.21
N ASP A 7 -1.94 1.74 11.13
CA ASP A 7 -0.77 2.33 10.48
C ASP A 7 -0.45 1.56 9.19
N ASN A 8 -0.58 2.25 8.06
CA ASN A 8 -0.34 1.65 6.74
C ASN A 8 1.12 1.23 6.55
N LEU A 9 2.09 1.81 7.26
CA LEU A 9 3.51 1.51 7.10
C LEU A 9 3.91 0.23 7.82
N THR A 10 3.30 -0.04 8.97
CA THR A 10 3.66 -1.14 9.89
C THR A 10 2.65 -2.28 9.93
N LEU A 11 1.44 -2.13 9.37
CA LEU A 11 0.46 -3.22 9.28
C LEU A 11 1.11 -4.50 8.73
N PRO A 12 1.06 -5.63 9.44
CA PRO A 12 1.64 -6.86 8.92
C PRO A 12 0.88 -7.37 7.69
N LEU A 13 1.60 -7.72 6.63
CA LEU A 13 1.03 -8.17 5.35
C LEU A 13 0.91 -9.70 5.24
N SER A 14 1.04 -10.43 6.36
CA SER A 14 0.99 -11.89 6.42
C SER A 14 -0.21 -12.40 7.23
N GLY A 15 -0.77 -13.53 6.80
CA GLY A 15 -1.98 -14.09 7.40
C GLY A 15 -3.23 -13.24 7.13
N ILE A 16 -4.26 -13.39 7.96
CA ILE A 16 -5.54 -12.69 7.81
C ILE A 16 -5.50 -11.40 8.64
N ARG A 17 -5.91 -10.28 8.05
CA ARG A 17 -6.10 -9.00 8.72
C ARG A 17 -7.47 -8.45 8.40
N LEU A 18 -8.16 -7.93 9.42
CA LEU A 18 -9.44 -7.24 9.28
C LEU A 18 -9.21 -5.76 9.54
N ILE A 19 -9.55 -4.92 8.56
CA ILE A 19 -9.46 -3.46 8.68
C ILE A 19 -10.89 -2.94 8.70
N GLU A 20 -11.29 -2.35 9.83
CA GLU A 20 -12.53 -1.60 9.92
C GLU A 20 -12.30 -0.15 9.47
N ALA A 21 -13.19 0.37 8.64
CA ALA A 21 -13.08 1.73 8.14
C ALA A 21 -14.48 2.34 7.96
N GLY A 22 -14.63 3.62 8.26
CA GLY A 22 -15.85 4.38 8.00
C GLY A 22 -15.88 5.04 6.61
N ALA A 23 -16.91 5.83 6.33
CA ALA A 23 -16.90 6.72 5.17
C ALA A 23 -15.84 7.82 5.38
N GLY A 24 -15.10 8.18 4.34
CA GLY A 24 -14.10 9.26 4.39
C GLY A 24 -12.78 8.93 5.09
N THR A 25 -12.59 7.73 5.64
CA THR A 25 -11.36 7.36 6.39
C THR A 25 -10.21 6.85 5.51
N GLY A 26 -10.17 7.24 4.22
CA GLY A 26 -9.05 6.89 3.35
C GLY A 26 -8.94 5.42 2.92
N LYS A 27 -10.01 4.62 2.89
CA LYS A 27 -9.99 3.19 2.48
C LYS A 27 -9.18 2.93 1.21
N THR A 28 -9.47 3.69 0.16
CA THR A 28 -8.83 3.54 -1.16
C THR A 28 -7.35 3.92 -1.09
N TYR A 29 -7.00 4.93 -0.27
CA TYR A 29 -5.62 5.30 -0.02
C TYR A 29 -4.87 4.17 0.69
N THR A 30 -5.45 3.60 1.75
CA THR A 30 -4.90 2.43 2.45
C THR A 30 -4.64 1.28 1.49
N ILE A 31 -5.62 0.89 0.65
CA ILE A 31 -5.40 -0.23 -0.29
C ILE A 31 -4.24 0.07 -1.25
N ALA A 32 -4.16 1.28 -1.80
CA ALA A 32 -3.08 1.66 -2.71
C ALA A 32 -1.71 1.69 -2.00
N ALA A 33 -1.65 2.14 -0.74
CA ALA A 33 -0.44 2.14 0.07
C ALA A 33 0.03 0.71 0.39
N LEU A 34 -0.87 -0.18 0.79
CA LEU A 34 -0.55 -1.60 1.03
C LEU A 34 -0.11 -2.31 -0.26
N TYR A 35 -0.74 -1.99 -1.39
CA TYR A 35 -0.33 -2.51 -2.70
C TYR A 35 1.12 -2.12 -3.04
N LEU A 36 1.49 -0.84 -2.84
CA LEU A 36 2.86 -0.37 -3.04
C LEU A 36 3.85 -1.12 -2.14
N ARG A 37 3.50 -1.35 -0.86
CA ARG A 37 4.34 -2.14 0.06
C ARG A 37 4.56 -3.56 -0.45
N LEU A 38 3.52 -4.23 -0.96
CA LEU A 38 3.64 -5.58 -1.53
C LEU A 38 4.56 -5.62 -2.75
N ILE A 39 4.45 -4.63 -3.65
CA ILE A 39 5.34 -4.51 -4.81
C ILE A 39 6.80 -4.33 -4.37
N LEU A 40 7.05 -3.52 -3.33
CA LEU A 40 8.42 -3.27 -2.83
C LEU A 40 8.94 -4.35 -1.87
N GLY A 41 8.11 -5.32 -1.48
CA GLY A 41 8.45 -6.31 -0.46
C GLY A 41 8.60 -5.73 0.95
N HIS A 42 8.04 -4.54 1.22
CA HIS A 42 8.20 -3.82 2.49
C HIS A 42 7.45 -4.49 3.66
N GLY A 43 8.15 -4.69 4.78
CA GLY A 43 7.55 -5.17 6.03
C GLY A 43 7.20 -6.67 6.03
N ALA A 44 7.78 -7.45 5.11
CA ALA A 44 7.68 -8.89 5.15
C ALA A 44 8.85 -9.47 5.96
N SER A 45 8.54 -10.21 7.02
CA SER A 45 9.51 -10.73 7.99
C SER A 45 9.76 -12.25 7.88
N ASN A 46 9.16 -12.89 6.88
CA ASN A 46 9.22 -14.34 6.66
C ASN A 46 9.67 -14.67 5.23
N ALA A 47 9.85 -15.94 4.87
CA ALA A 47 10.31 -16.35 3.53
C ALA A 47 9.45 -15.89 2.34
N ALA A 48 8.25 -15.33 2.60
CA ALA A 48 7.42 -14.65 1.61
C ALA A 48 7.82 -13.17 1.39
N ALA A 49 8.89 -12.71 2.05
CA ALA A 49 9.47 -11.38 1.95
C ALA A 49 10.22 -11.18 0.65
N ARG A 50 9.44 -11.08 -0.42
CA ARG A 50 9.92 -10.66 -1.72
C ARG A 50 8.97 -9.63 -2.30
N GLN A 51 9.51 -8.90 -3.26
CA GLN A 51 8.72 -8.09 -4.18
C GLN A 51 7.71 -8.99 -4.89
N LEU A 52 6.45 -8.55 -4.92
CA LEU A 52 5.39 -9.17 -5.71
C LEU A 52 5.21 -8.43 -7.03
N MET A 53 4.82 -9.17 -8.07
CA MET A 53 4.39 -8.61 -9.34
C MET A 53 2.87 -8.41 -9.34
N PRO A 54 2.32 -7.47 -10.14
CA PRO A 54 0.87 -7.24 -10.19
C PRO A 54 -0.01 -8.48 -10.39
N PRO A 55 0.35 -9.48 -11.21
CA PRO A 55 -0.42 -10.72 -11.35
C PRO A 55 -0.48 -11.59 -10.09
N GLU A 56 0.38 -11.34 -9.11
CA GLU A 56 0.47 -12.08 -7.84
C GLU A 56 -0.39 -11.44 -6.73
N ILE A 57 -1.01 -10.29 -7.00
CA ILE A 57 -1.81 -9.54 -6.03
C ILE A 57 -3.26 -9.47 -6.50
N LEU A 58 -4.15 -10.19 -5.82
CA LEU A 58 -5.59 -10.13 -6.08
C LEU A 58 -6.25 -9.02 -5.24
N VAL A 59 -6.89 -8.07 -5.92
CA VAL A 59 -7.71 -7.04 -5.30
C VAL A 59 -9.12 -7.13 -5.87
N VAL A 60 -10.12 -7.19 -5.00
CA VAL A 60 -11.53 -7.33 -5.38
C VAL A 60 -12.39 -6.28 -4.69
N THR A 61 -13.47 -5.87 -5.33
CA THR A 61 -14.45 -4.93 -4.79
C THR A 61 -15.84 -5.28 -5.32
N PHE A 62 -16.88 -4.64 -4.76
CA PHE A 62 -18.27 -5.03 -4.99
C PHE A 62 -18.80 -4.68 -6.39
N THR A 63 -18.24 -3.65 -7.03
CA THR A 63 -18.75 -3.17 -8.34
C THR A 63 -17.61 -2.97 -9.34
N ASN A 64 -17.91 -3.15 -10.63
CA ASN A 64 -16.94 -2.91 -11.71
C ASN A 64 -16.44 -1.46 -11.73
N ALA A 65 -17.32 -0.48 -11.46
CA ALA A 65 -16.92 0.92 -11.38
C ALA A 65 -15.89 1.18 -10.26
N ALA A 66 -16.10 0.56 -9.09
CA ALA A 66 -15.12 0.63 -8.01
C ALA A 66 -13.81 -0.10 -8.36
N THR A 67 -13.87 -1.18 -9.14
CA THR A 67 -12.67 -1.89 -9.62
C THR A 67 -11.82 -0.97 -10.49
N GLU A 68 -12.44 -0.28 -11.46
CA GLU A 68 -11.75 0.65 -12.35
C GLU A 68 -11.18 1.86 -11.59
N GLU A 69 -11.94 2.44 -10.66
CA GLU A 69 -11.42 3.53 -9.83
C GLU A 69 -10.20 3.07 -9.01
N LEU A 70 -10.31 1.91 -8.35
CA LEU A 70 -9.24 1.38 -7.53
C LEU A 70 -7.99 1.05 -8.35
N ARG A 71 -8.17 0.52 -9.56
CA ARG A 71 -7.09 0.25 -10.52
C ARG A 71 -6.33 1.53 -10.85
N GLU A 72 -7.02 2.63 -11.17
CA GLU A 72 -6.36 3.91 -11.47
C GLU A 72 -5.68 4.50 -10.22
N ARG A 73 -6.28 4.35 -9.04
CA ARG A 73 -5.70 4.81 -7.77
C ARG A 73 -4.39 4.07 -7.46
N ILE A 74 -4.39 2.75 -7.61
CA ILE A 74 -3.17 1.92 -7.46
C ILE A 74 -2.12 2.34 -8.48
N ARG A 75 -2.48 2.47 -9.75
CA ARG A 75 -1.56 2.89 -10.82
C ARG A 75 -0.89 4.22 -10.50
N ARG A 76 -1.68 5.24 -10.13
CA ARG A 76 -1.15 6.56 -9.76
C ARG A 76 -0.22 6.48 -8.55
N ARG A 77 -0.57 5.68 -7.54
CA ARG A 77 0.27 5.50 -6.35
C ARG A 77 1.62 4.85 -6.69
N LEU A 78 1.64 3.87 -7.59
CA LEU A 78 2.87 3.24 -8.06
C LEU A 78 3.75 4.25 -8.84
N VAL A 79 3.15 5.08 -9.68
CA VAL A 79 3.87 6.14 -10.43
C VAL A 79 4.47 7.17 -9.47
N GLU A 80 3.67 7.65 -8.52
CA GLU A 80 4.09 8.61 -7.50
C GLU A 80 5.22 8.04 -6.62
N GLY A 81 5.07 6.81 -6.12
CA GLY A 81 6.11 6.13 -5.37
C GLY A 81 7.39 5.97 -6.20
N ALA A 82 7.29 5.54 -7.45
CA ALA A 82 8.47 5.39 -8.31
C ALA A 82 9.19 6.72 -8.56
N ALA A 83 8.45 7.82 -8.79
CA ALA A 83 9.01 9.16 -8.93
C ALA A 83 9.73 9.61 -7.65
N PHE A 84 9.08 9.45 -6.50
CA PHE A 84 9.66 9.81 -5.20
C PHE A 84 10.94 9.04 -4.89
N PHE A 85 10.97 7.72 -5.14
CA PHE A 85 12.16 6.89 -4.93
C PHE A 85 13.31 7.21 -5.91
N ARG A 86 13.01 7.81 -7.08
CA ARG A 86 14.04 8.35 -8.00
C ARG A 86 14.57 9.72 -7.61
N GLY A 87 14.02 10.34 -6.56
CA GLY A 87 14.43 11.67 -6.10
C GLY A 87 13.86 12.83 -6.91
N GLU A 88 12.76 12.60 -7.65
CA GLU A 88 12.02 13.68 -8.31
C GLU A 88 11.36 14.57 -7.25
N GLU A 89 11.60 15.89 -7.30
CA GLU A 89 11.14 16.85 -6.27
C GLU A 89 9.60 16.97 -6.22
N GLY A 90 9.03 17.04 -5.01
CA GLY A 90 7.63 17.43 -4.78
C GLY A 90 6.57 16.31 -4.74
N ALA A 91 6.96 15.03 -4.74
CA ALA A 91 6.04 13.90 -4.93
C ALA A 91 5.82 12.98 -3.70
N GLY A 92 6.25 13.39 -2.49
CA GLY A 92 6.19 12.52 -1.30
C GLY A 92 5.16 12.96 -0.27
N ASP A 93 4.21 12.08 0.07
CA ASP A 93 3.44 12.20 1.31
C ASP A 93 4.21 11.61 2.51
N ASP A 94 3.70 11.79 3.72
CA ASP A 94 4.35 11.28 4.95
C ASP A 94 4.60 9.76 4.89
N PHE A 95 3.68 9.02 4.26
CA PHE A 95 3.85 7.59 4.05
C PHE A 95 5.06 7.28 3.15
N LEU A 96 5.24 7.98 2.02
CA LEU A 96 6.39 7.74 1.15
C LEU A 96 7.71 8.10 1.82
N HIS A 97 7.73 9.18 2.60
CA HIS A 97 8.90 9.53 3.41
C HIS A 97 9.25 8.43 4.42
N GLY A 98 8.25 7.96 5.18
CA GLY A 98 8.44 6.85 6.14
C GLY A 98 8.85 5.55 5.44
N LEU A 99 8.26 5.26 4.28
CA LEU A 99 8.60 4.08 3.49
C LEU A 99 10.03 4.13 2.97
N ARG A 100 10.48 5.25 2.42
CA ARG A 100 11.86 5.42 1.94
C ARG A 100 12.87 5.35 3.07
N ALA A 101 12.55 5.89 4.24
CA ALA A 101 13.41 5.80 5.43
C ALA A 101 13.69 4.34 5.83
N ALA A 102 12.76 3.41 5.57
CA ALA A 102 12.96 1.98 5.83
C ALA A 102 13.95 1.29 4.88
N TYR A 103 14.38 1.96 3.80
CA TYR A 103 15.36 1.46 2.82
C TYR A 103 16.68 2.23 2.84
N ALA A 104 16.88 3.17 3.76
CA ALA A 104 18.04 4.06 3.78
C ALA A 104 19.32 3.43 4.38
N GLU A 105 19.48 2.10 4.26
CA GLU A 105 20.72 1.38 4.59
C GLU A 105 21.56 1.07 3.34
#